data_AF-A0A0W0S7H3-F1
#
_entry.id   AF-A0A0W0S7H3-F1
#
_cell.length_a   1.000
_cell.length_b   1.000
_cell.length_c   1.000
_cell.angle_alpha   90.00
_cell.angle_beta   90.00
_cell.angle_gamma   90.00
#
_symmetry.space_group_name_H-M   'P 1'
#
loop_
_entity.id
_entity.type
_entity.pdbx_description
1 polymer ?
#
loop_
_entity_poly.entity_id
_entity_poly.type
_entity_poly.pdbx_seq_one_letter_code
_entity_poly.pdbx_strand_id
1 'polypeptide(L)'
;MNKYLAVLFVILGVTSCSQSNEHYYKSHPNELQQAIKSCPKRQPRGLTCDQLEALANRMNQLAYQLQLSPQGFGKKILALQETIAKQQEQLKTGATNTNLQAELTKNKSDLTDHLAVVKWFESPTS
;
A
#
# COMPACT_ATOMS: atom_id res chain seq x y z
N MET A 1 -29.40 -32.23 8.55
CA MET A 1 -28.56 -31.06 8.91
C MET A 1 -27.35 -30.84 7.98
N ASN A 2 -27.09 -31.66 6.95
CA ASN A 2 -25.97 -31.44 6.00
C ASN A 2 -26.25 -30.48 4.81
N LYS A 3 -27.52 -30.09 4.58
CA LYS A 3 -27.87 -29.27 3.40
C LYS A 3 -27.49 -27.78 3.53
N TYR A 4 -27.45 -27.25 4.75
CA TYR A 4 -27.07 -25.85 5.00
C TYR A 4 -25.55 -25.62 4.96
N LEU A 5 -24.76 -26.68 5.21
CA LEU A 5 -23.30 -26.62 5.20
C LEU A 5 -22.76 -26.41 3.78
N ALA A 6 -23.40 -27.01 2.76
CA ALA A 6 -23.04 -26.83 1.36
C ALA A 6 -23.34 -25.41 0.85
N VAL A 7 -24.42 -24.77 1.32
CA VAL A 7 -24.79 -23.40 0.93
C VAL A 7 -23.79 -22.38 1.47
N LEU A 8 -23.23 -22.62 2.66
CA LEU A 8 -22.24 -21.74 3.30
C LEU A 8 -20.90 -21.69 2.53
N PHE A 9 -20.48 -22.80 1.91
CA PHE A 9 -19.28 -22.83 1.07
C PHE A 9 -19.44 -22.09 -0.26
N VAL A 10 -20.65 -22.05 -0.84
CA VAL A 10 -20.90 -21.33 -2.10
C VAL A 10 -20.84 -19.81 -1.90
N ILE A 11 -21.29 -19.30 -0.74
CA ILE A 11 -21.27 -17.87 -0.43
C ILE A 11 -19.85 -17.35 -0.17
N LEU A 12 -18.96 -18.20 0.37
CA LEU A 12 -17.55 -17.84 0.58
C LEU A 12 -16.77 -17.78 -0.75
N GLY A 13 -17.19 -18.50 -1.80
CA GLY A 13 -16.50 -18.54 -3.09
C GLY A 13 -16.65 -17.27 -3.94
N VAL A 14 -17.66 -16.43 -3.70
CA VAL A 14 -17.98 -15.26 -4.55
C VAL A 14 -17.29 -13.96 -4.13
N THR A 15 -16.50 -13.96 -3.04
CA THR A 15 -15.79 -12.75 -2.56
C THR A 15 -14.33 -12.69 -3.00
N SER A 16 -13.83 -13.65 -3.78
CA SER A 16 -12.40 -13.75 -4.15
C SER A 16 -11.97 -12.97 -5.40
N CYS A 17 -12.87 -12.24 -6.07
CA CYS A 17 -12.46 -11.28 -7.08
C CYS A 17 -11.89 -10.03 -6.40
N SER A 18 -10.64 -10.12 -5.91
CA SER A 18 -9.91 -8.95 -5.43
C SER A 18 -9.69 -8.01 -6.62
N GLN A 19 -10.39 -6.88 -6.63
CA GLN A 19 -10.12 -5.82 -7.58
C GLN A 19 -8.68 -5.34 -7.38
N SER A 20 -7.87 -5.37 -8.45
CA SER A 20 -6.49 -4.87 -8.45
C SER A 20 -6.48 -3.35 -8.26
N ASN A 21 -6.49 -2.92 -7.01
CA ASN A 21 -6.39 -1.53 -6.60
C ASN A 21 -4.94 -1.14 -6.33
N GLU A 22 -4.69 0.12 -6.00
CA GLU A 22 -3.34 0.62 -5.70
C GLU A 22 -2.60 -0.22 -4.64
N HIS A 23 -3.31 -0.71 -3.61
CA HIS A 23 -2.73 -1.54 -2.57
C HIS A 23 -2.22 -2.90 -3.08
N TYR A 24 -2.94 -3.52 -4.01
CA TYR A 24 -2.50 -4.75 -4.67
C TYR A 24 -1.14 -4.57 -5.34
N TYR A 25 -0.98 -3.50 -6.12
CA TYR A 25 0.27 -3.24 -6.83
C TYR A 25 1.42 -2.81 -5.91
N LYS A 26 1.13 -2.12 -4.80
CA LYS A 26 2.12 -1.81 -3.75
C LYS A 26 2.68 -3.05 -3.08
N SER A 27 1.90 -4.12 -2.98
CA SER A 27 2.32 -5.36 -2.32
C SER A 27 2.93 -6.39 -3.27
N HIS A 28 2.75 -6.22 -4.59
CA HIS A 28 3.20 -7.15 -5.62
C HIS A 28 4.05 -6.41 -6.68
N PRO A 29 5.37 -6.26 -6.45
CA PRO A 29 6.24 -5.47 -7.34
C PRO A 29 6.30 -6.01 -8.77
N ASN A 30 6.26 -7.34 -8.92
CA ASN A 30 6.27 -8.00 -10.23
C ASN A 30 5.00 -7.67 -11.03
N GLU A 31 3.84 -7.68 -10.37
CA GLU A 31 2.55 -7.34 -10.98
C GLU A 31 2.50 -5.86 -11.40
N LEU A 32 3.05 -4.97 -10.56
CA LEU A 32 3.19 -3.56 -10.91
C LEU A 32 4.09 -3.39 -12.14
N GLN A 33 5.24 -4.08 -12.19
CA GLN A 33 6.15 -4.00 -13.33
C GLN A 33 5.51 -4.57 -14.61
N GLN A 34 4.80 -5.69 -14.52
CA GLN A 34 4.10 -6.29 -15.67
C GLN A 34 2.96 -5.40 -16.18
N ALA A 35 2.19 -4.80 -15.27
CA ALA A 35 1.12 -3.89 -15.62
C ALA A 35 1.65 -2.63 -16.33
N ILE A 36 2.78 -2.06 -15.86
CA ILE A 36 3.45 -0.93 -16.53
C ILE A 36 3.94 -1.31 -17.92
N LYS A 37 4.61 -2.45 -18.07
CA LYS A 37 5.09 -2.93 -19.39
C LYS A 37 3.97 -3.15 -20.40
N SER A 38 2.76 -3.43 -19.90
CA SER A 38 1.58 -3.69 -20.72
C SER A 38 0.83 -2.42 -21.12
N CYS A 39 1.09 -1.29 -20.47
CA CYS A 39 0.50 0.01 -20.82
C CYS A 39 1.14 0.62 -22.09
N PRO A 40 0.37 1.31 -22.96
CA PRO A 40 -1.08 1.50 -22.91
C PRO A 40 -1.87 0.35 -23.57
N LYS A 41 -1.19 -0.64 -24.16
CA LYS A 41 -1.81 -1.71 -24.97
C LYS A 41 -2.85 -2.54 -24.20
N ARG A 42 -2.66 -2.74 -22.90
CA ARG A 42 -3.58 -3.45 -22.01
C ARG A 42 -3.62 -2.77 -20.65
N GLN A 43 -4.63 -1.92 -20.46
CA GLN A 43 -4.86 -1.26 -19.18
C GLN A 43 -5.39 -2.26 -18.14
N PRO A 44 -4.79 -2.33 -16.94
CA PRO A 44 -5.31 -3.17 -15.86
C PRO A 44 -6.66 -2.65 -15.33
N ARG A 45 -7.51 -3.55 -14.81
CA ARG A 45 -8.76 -3.15 -14.15
C ARG A 45 -8.45 -2.53 -12.80
N GLY A 46 -8.82 -1.27 -12.60
CA GLY A 46 -8.78 -0.60 -11.29
C GLY A 46 -7.89 0.64 -11.21
N LEU A 47 -6.92 0.81 -12.13
CA LEU A 47 -6.08 2.01 -12.24
C LEU A 47 -5.93 2.44 -13.71
N THR A 48 -5.76 3.74 -13.96
CA THR A 48 -5.30 4.24 -15.26
C THR A 48 -3.81 3.98 -15.43
N CYS A 49 -3.32 3.94 -16.68
CA CYS A 49 -1.88 3.84 -16.92
C CYS A 49 -1.11 5.00 -16.27
N ASP A 50 -1.67 6.21 -16.26
CA ASP A 50 -1.06 7.37 -15.58
C ASP A 50 -0.99 7.17 -14.05
N GLN A 51 -2.05 6.65 -13.44
CA GLN A 51 -2.05 6.32 -12.01
C GLN A 51 -1.06 5.21 -11.68
N LEU A 52 -0.96 4.21 -12.56
CA LEU A 52 -0.01 3.11 -12.43
C LEU A 52 1.43 3.62 -12.55
N GLU A 53 1.70 4.52 -13.50
CA GLU A 53 3.03 5.14 -13.68
C GLU A 53 3.41 6.00 -12.48
N ALA A 54 2.50 6.83 -11.97
CA ALA A 54 2.71 7.60 -10.77
C ALA A 54 3.04 6.69 -9.56
N LEU A 55 2.30 5.58 -9.43
CA LEU A 55 2.56 4.58 -8.40
C LEU A 55 3.95 3.95 -8.57
N ALA A 56 4.29 3.47 -9.77
CA ALA A 56 5.57 2.85 -10.06
C ALA A 56 6.75 3.79 -9.79
N ASN A 57 6.64 5.05 -10.20
CA ASN A 57 7.66 6.07 -9.94
C ASN A 57 7.88 6.28 -8.44
N ARG A 58 6.81 6.44 -7.66
CA ARG A 58 6.91 6.60 -6.20
C ARG A 58 7.56 5.38 -5.53
N MET A 59 7.14 4.17 -5.92
CA MET A 59 7.70 2.95 -5.34
C MET A 59 9.17 2.73 -5.72
N ASN A 60 9.54 2.99 -6.97
CA ASN A 60 10.91 2.89 -7.43
C ASN A 60 11.82 3.92 -6.74
N GLN A 61 11.34 5.15 -6.50
CA GLN A 61 12.07 6.15 -5.73
C GLN A 61 12.33 5.68 -4.29
N LEU A 62 11.34 5.08 -3.64
CA LEU A 62 11.50 4.53 -2.29
C LEU A 62 12.45 3.33 -2.29
N ALA A 63 12.35 2.43 -3.26
CA ALA A 63 13.28 1.31 -3.43
C ALA A 63 14.72 1.79 -3.62
N TYR A 64 14.91 2.83 -4.44
CA TYR A 64 16.21 3.46 -4.64
C TYR A 64 16.76 4.09 -3.35
N GLN A 65 15.92 4.80 -2.58
CA GLN A 65 16.34 5.37 -1.29
C GLN A 65 16.74 4.28 -0.28
N LEU A 66 16.00 3.17 -0.23
CA LEU A 66 16.32 2.03 0.61
C LEU A 66 17.67 1.42 0.21
N GLN A 67 17.90 1.21 -1.08
CA GLN A 67 19.16 0.68 -1.60
C GLN A 67 20.34 1.62 -1.33
N LEU A 68 20.15 2.93 -1.47
CA LEU A 68 21.19 3.94 -1.26
C LEU A 68 21.60 4.07 0.21
N SER A 69 20.62 4.04 1.14
CA SER A 69 20.89 4.16 2.57
C SER A 69 19.84 3.40 3.40
N PRO A 70 20.06 2.11 3.70
CA PRO A 70 19.13 1.32 4.50
C PRO A 70 18.89 1.91 5.90
N GLN A 71 19.96 2.39 6.56
CA GLN A 71 19.85 3.02 7.88
C GLN A 71 19.09 4.35 7.81
N GLY A 72 19.35 5.17 6.79
CA GLY A 72 18.63 6.42 6.57
C GLY A 72 17.14 6.16 6.32
N PHE A 73 16.82 5.13 5.53
CA PHE A 73 15.46 4.69 5.27
C PHE A 73 14.76 4.22 6.56
N GLY A 74 15.42 3.39 7.37
CA GLY A 74 14.91 2.96 8.67
C GLY A 74 14.64 4.12 9.62
N LYS A 75 15.52 5.14 9.67
CA LYS A 75 15.29 6.35 10.46
C LYS A 75 14.04 7.12 10.03
N LYS A 76 13.75 7.17 8.73
CA LYS A 76 12.51 7.81 8.22
C LYS A 76 11.26 7.05 8.67
N ILE A 77 11.28 5.71 8.64
CA ILE A 77 10.18 4.88 9.15
C ILE A 77 9.92 5.18 10.62
N LEU A 78 10.98 5.20 11.44
CA LEU A 78 10.86 5.50 12.88
C LEU A 78 10.30 6.91 13.11
N ALA A 79 10.77 7.92 12.37
CA ALA A 79 10.26 9.28 12.46
C ALA A 79 8.78 9.40 12.06
N LEU A 80 8.35 8.65 11.03
CA LEU A 80 6.94 8.57 10.64
C LEU A 80 6.09 7.94 11.74
N GLN A 81 6.54 6.83 12.32
CA GLN A 81 5.85 6.15 13.43
C GLN A 81 5.72 7.07 14.66
N GLU A 82 6.79 7.76 15.04
CA GLU A 82 6.78 8.72 16.13
C GLU A 82 5.80 9.88 15.86
N THR A 83 5.81 10.42 14.64
CA THR A 83 4.90 11.51 14.24
C THR A 83 3.44 11.05 14.29
N ILE A 84 3.13 9.87 13.74
CA ILE A 84 1.79 9.28 13.78
C ILE A 84 1.32 9.10 15.22
N ALA A 85 2.17 8.59 16.12
CA ALA A 85 1.82 8.41 17.53
C ALA A 85 1.49 9.75 18.21
N LYS A 86 2.30 10.80 17.97
CA LYS A 86 2.04 12.16 18.49
C LYS A 86 0.72 12.72 17.95
N GLN A 87 0.47 12.62 16.66
CA GLN A 87 -0.76 13.10 16.03
C GLN A 87 -1.99 12.36 16.54
N GLN A 88 -1.89 11.03 16.74
CA GLN A 88 -2.96 10.23 17.33
C GLN A 88 -3.27 10.67 18.77
N GLU A 89 -2.25 10.98 19.57
CA GLU A 89 -2.45 11.45 20.94
C GLU A 89 -3.07 12.85 20.99
N GLN A 90 -2.63 13.76 20.12
CA GLN A 90 -3.22 15.08 19.96
C GLN A 90 -4.70 15.01 19.56
N LEU A 91 -5.08 14.06 18.71
CA LEU A 91 -6.48 13.87 18.29
C LEU A 91 -7.37 13.26 19.39
N LYS A 92 -6.80 12.56 20.38
CA LYS A 92 -7.56 12.08 21.55
C LYS A 92 -7.82 13.18 22.57
N THR A 93 -6.89 14.12 22.68
CA THR A 93 -6.87 15.16 23.73
C THR A 93 -7.41 16.51 23.26
N GLY A 94 -7.54 16.72 21.95
CA GLY A 94 -8.03 17.97 21.34
C GLY A 94 -9.40 17.87 20.68
N ALA A 95 -10.00 19.04 20.40
CA ALA A 95 -11.18 19.15 19.53
C ALA A 95 -10.84 18.75 18.09
N THR A 96 -11.85 18.29 17.33
CA THR A 96 -11.71 17.82 15.94
C THR A 96 -10.91 18.80 15.07
N ASN A 97 -9.67 18.43 14.73
CA ASN A 97 -8.79 19.18 13.84
C ASN A 97 -8.69 18.45 12.49
N THR A 98 -9.42 18.94 11.48
CA THR A 98 -9.49 18.35 10.14
C THR A 98 -8.13 18.32 9.44
N ASN A 99 -7.30 19.35 9.64
CA ASN A 99 -5.94 19.39 9.07
C ASN A 99 -5.06 18.30 9.69
N LEU A 100 -5.11 18.15 11.02
CA LEU A 100 -4.37 17.12 11.73
C LEU A 100 -4.81 15.70 11.31
N GLN A 101 -6.10 15.49 11.04
CA GLN A 101 -6.61 14.23 10.50
C GLN A 101 -6.11 13.94 9.08
N ALA A 102 -6.07 14.97 8.22
CA ALA A 102 -5.55 14.84 6.86
C ALA A 102 -4.05 14.51 6.88
N GLU A 103 -3.26 15.19 7.70
CA GLU A 103 -1.84 14.91 7.88
C GLU A 103 -1.60 13.50 8.44
N LEU A 104 -2.37 13.08 9.45
CA LEU A 104 -2.28 11.73 10.00
C LEU A 104 -2.57 10.68 8.93
N THR A 105 -3.58 10.91 8.08
CA THR A 105 -3.95 10.00 6.99
C THR A 105 -2.81 9.90 5.97
N LYS A 106 -2.23 11.05 5.60
CA LYS A 106 -1.06 11.09 4.71
C LYS A 106 0.14 10.36 5.31
N ASN A 107 0.51 10.64 6.55
CA ASN A 107 1.64 10.01 7.22
C ASN A 107 1.48 8.48 7.33
N LYS A 108 0.25 7.99 7.59
CA LYS A 108 -0.05 6.55 7.57
C LYS A 108 0.11 5.94 6.18
N SER A 109 -0.34 6.65 5.14
CA SER A 109 -0.11 6.23 3.76
C SER A 109 1.38 6.16 3.43
N ASP A 110 2.13 7.20 3.79
CA ASP A 110 3.59 7.26 3.55
C ASP A 110 4.32 6.14 4.31
N LEU A 111 3.94 5.86 5.57
CA LEU A 111 4.50 4.75 6.33
C LEU A 111 4.21 3.39 5.66
N THR A 112 2.98 3.19 5.17
CA THR A 112 2.59 1.96 4.47
C THR A 112 3.43 1.75 3.22
N ASP A 113 3.67 2.82 2.46
CA ASP A 113 4.49 2.80 1.25
C ASP A 113 5.96 2.47 1.55
N HIS A 114 6.54 3.03 2.62
CA HIS A 114 7.91 2.70 3.04
C HIS A 114 8.03 1.24 3.46
N LEU A 115 7.08 0.73 4.25
CA LEU A 115 7.08 -0.66 4.72
C LEU A 115 6.85 -1.66 3.58
N ALA A 116 6.00 -1.31 2.60
CA ALA A 116 5.79 -2.14 1.42
C ALA A 116 7.09 -2.36 0.66
N VAL A 117 7.89 -1.31 0.47
CA VAL A 117 9.20 -1.42 -0.19
C VAL A 117 10.19 -2.24 0.64
N VAL A 118 10.23 -2.12 1.97
CA VAL A 118 11.06 -3.01 2.80
C VAL A 118 10.69 -4.47 2.54
N LYS A 119 9.39 -4.78 2.52
CA LYS A 119 8.89 -6.14 2.26
C LYS A 119 9.31 -6.68 0.89
N TRP A 120 9.41 -5.82 -0.14
CA TRP A 120 9.89 -6.24 -1.46
C TRP A 120 11.32 -6.77 -1.43
N PHE A 121 12.19 -6.14 -0.63
CA PHE A 121 13.59 -6.54 -0.49
C PHE A 121 13.77 -7.73 0.44
N GLU A 122 12.88 -7.90 1.42
CA GLU A 122 12.86 -9.09 2.28
C GLU A 122 12.32 -10.34 1.56
N SER A 123 11.42 -10.16 0.59
CA SER A 123 10.84 -11.26 -0.18
C SER A 123 10.61 -10.89 -1.66
N PRO A 124 11.67 -10.97 -2.50
CA PRO A 124 11.62 -10.55 -3.91
C PRO A 124 10.70 -11.40 -4.80
N THR A 125 10.12 -12.49 -4.29
CA THR A 125 9.30 -13.46 -5.04
C THR A 125 7.85 -13.58 -4.54
N SER A 126 7.41 -12.71 -3.62
CA SER A 126 6.03 -12.73 -3.10
C SER A 126 4.99 -12.34 -4.15
#